data_AF-A0A8B6D8T3-F1
#
_entry.id   AF-A0A8B6D8T3-F1
#
_cell.length_a   1.000
_cell.length_b   1.000
_cell.length_c   1.000
_cell.angle_alpha   90.00
_cell.angle_beta   90.00
_cell.angle_gamma   90.00
#
_symmetry.space_group_name_H-M   'P 1'
#
loop_
_entity.id
_entity.type
_entity.pdbx_description
1 polymer ?
#
loop_
_entity_poly.entity_id
_entity_poly.type
_entity_poly.pdbx_seq_one_letter_code
_entity_poly.pdbx_strand_id
1 'polypeptide(L)'
;MTLLMDDREMPTVDKTTHVGIQRSNCNTQLVTAEENIKKARRALYSLMASGLHGENGLDPSTSISTFRTYVMPILLYGLDVVMTNSKSLKILQSFYKKTIKQILSLPISTADPAIYLLSGLLPINAEIDIKIITLLGNILCSDKSTVEWKIANRQLKIKSCKSNSWFIDAKKICFKYQLTDPVEFLDTRTTKKHGKEAW
;
A
#
# COMPACT_ATOMS: atom_id res chain seq x y z
N MET A 1 31.04 -12.10 7.42
CA MET A 1 30.32 -12.63 8.59
C MET A 1 29.29 -13.61 8.08
N THR A 2 29.50 -14.91 8.29
CA THR A 2 28.61 -15.96 7.79
C THR A 2 27.52 -16.20 8.83
N LEU A 3 26.25 -16.06 8.44
CA LEU A 3 25.12 -16.33 9.33
C LEU A 3 24.81 -17.84 9.28
N LEU A 4 24.80 -18.47 10.45
CA LEU A 4 24.40 -19.86 10.64
C LEU A 4 22.97 -19.89 11.18
N MET A 5 22.12 -20.73 10.57
CA MET A 5 20.79 -21.05 11.09
C MET A 5 20.70 -22.57 11.20
N ASP A 6 20.47 -23.09 12.41
CA ASP A 6 20.48 -24.53 12.72
C ASP A 6 21.73 -25.26 12.19
N ASP A 7 22.92 -24.71 12.47
CA ASP A 7 24.23 -25.21 12.04
C ASP A 7 24.43 -25.31 10.51
N ARG A 8 23.57 -24.64 9.72
CA ARG A 8 23.71 -24.53 8.27
C ARG A 8 24.09 -23.11 7.87
N GLU A 9 25.07 -23.00 6.99
CA GLU A 9 25.41 -21.73 6.36
C GLU A 9 24.25 -21.25 5.51
N MET A 10 23.71 -20.07 5.85
CA MET A 10 22.66 -19.47 5.06
C MET A 10 23.23 -18.90 3.76
N PRO A 11 22.64 -19.22 2.59
CA PRO A 11 23.09 -18.67 1.33
C PRO A 11 22.86 -17.16 1.31
N THR A 12 23.89 -16.41 0.90
CA THR A 12 23.74 -14.98 0.62
C THR A 12 23.06 -14.84 -0.74
N VAL A 13 21.88 -14.23 -0.78
CA VAL A 13 21.08 -14.04 -2.00
C VAL A 13 20.77 -12.56 -2.22
N ASP A 14 20.78 -12.12 -3.48
CA ASP A 14 20.49 -10.72 -3.84
C ASP A 14 19.00 -10.37 -3.79
N LYS A 15 18.16 -11.39 -3.89
CA LYS A 15 16.70 -11.30 -3.88
C LYS A 15 16.12 -12.47 -3.11
N THR A 16 15.13 -12.19 -2.27
CA THR A 16 14.37 -13.22 -1.56
C THR A 16 12.93 -12.79 -1.39
N THR A 17 12.01 -13.76 -1.31
CA THR A 17 10.61 -13.49 -0.99
C THR A 17 10.39 -13.76 0.50
N HIS A 18 9.91 -12.76 1.23
CA HIS A 18 9.56 -12.92 2.64
C HIS A 18 8.12 -12.47 2.86
N VAL A 19 7.26 -13.41 3.31
CA VAL A 19 5.82 -13.18 3.52
C VAL A 19 5.18 -12.53 2.29
N GLY A 20 5.49 -13.07 1.10
CA GLY A 20 4.97 -12.57 -0.19
C GLY A 20 5.57 -11.25 -0.70
N ILE A 21 6.40 -10.56 0.10
CA ILE A 21 7.08 -9.31 -0.28
C ILE A 21 8.46 -9.63 -0.87
N GLN A 22 8.81 -8.98 -1.98
CA GLN A 22 10.13 -9.12 -2.58
C GLN A 22 11.14 -8.25 -1.83
N ARG A 23 12.13 -8.87 -1.21
CA ARG A 23 13.29 -8.21 -0.62
C ARG A 23 14.45 -8.29 -1.60
N SER A 24 15.09 -7.17 -1.83
CA SER A 24 16.30 -7.10 -2.65
C SER A 24 17.32 -6.17 -2.04
N ASN A 25 18.60 -6.50 -2.21
CA ASN A 25 19.72 -5.67 -1.79
C ASN A 25 19.64 -4.23 -2.34
N CYS A 26 18.99 -4.05 -3.49
CA CYS A 26 18.70 -2.73 -4.05
C CYS A 26 17.24 -2.63 -4.52
N ASN A 27 16.64 -1.44 -4.34
CA ASN A 27 15.32 -1.11 -4.90
C ASN A 27 14.17 -2.09 -4.56
N THR A 28 14.12 -2.59 -3.32
CA THR A 28 13.04 -3.45 -2.80
C THR A 28 11.64 -2.93 -3.17
N GLN A 29 11.43 -1.61 -3.13
CA GLN A 29 10.18 -0.94 -3.51
C GLN A 29 9.77 -1.22 -4.96
N LEU A 30 10.73 -1.11 -5.88
CA LEU A 30 10.48 -1.26 -7.31
C LEU A 30 10.23 -2.72 -7.65
N VAL A 31 11.07 -3.63 -7.14
CA VAL A 31 10.94 -5.07 -7.37
C VAL A 31 9.59 -5.58 -6.84
N THR A 32 9.17 -5.12 -5.66
CA THR A 32 7.86 -5.47 -5.09
C THR A 32 6.71 -4.94 -5.96
N ALA A 33 6.77 -3.68 -6.39
CA ALA A 33 5.74 -3.09 -7.24
C ALA A 33 5.61 -3.81 -8.60
N GLU A 34 6.73 -4.13 -9.24
CA GLU A 34 6.73 -4.89 -10.51
C GLU A 34 6.13 -6.28 -10.36
N GLU A 35 6.49 -6.98 -9.28
CA GLU A 35 5.95 -8.31 -9.01
C GLU A 35 4.45 -8.28 -8.69
N ASN A 36 4.00 -7.29 -7.92
CA ASN A 36 2.58 -7.07 -7.67
C ASN A 36 1.82 -6.76 -8.97
N ILE A 37 2.36 -5.93 -9.86
CA ILE A 37 1.76 -5.65 -11.17
C ILE A 37 1.64 -6.93 -12.01
N LYS A 38 2.67 -7.79 -12.03
CA LYS A 38 2.62 -9.07 -12.75
C LYS A 38 1.49 -9.96 -12.22
N LYS A 39 1.39 -10.10 -10.89
CA LYS A 39 0.34 -10.89 -10.24
C LYS A 39 -1.05 -10.30 -10.47
N ALA A 40 -1.20 -8.99 -10.32
CA ALA A 40 -2.46 -8.27 -10.55
C ALA A 40 -2.91 -8.39 -12.01
N ARG A 41 -1.99 -8.33 -12.98
CA ARG A 41 -2.30 -8.55 -14.40
C ARG A 41 -2.81 -9.96 -14.66
N ARG A 42 -2.19 -10.98 -14.06
CA ARG A 42 -2.68 -12.37 -14.16
C ARG A 42 -4.10 -12.51 -13.60
N ALA A 43 -4.34 -11.95 -12.41
CA ALA A 43 -5.67 -11.95 -11.81
C ALA A 43 -6.71 -11.25 -12.70
N LEU A 44 -6.35 -10.10 -13.29
CA LEU A 44 -7.22 -9.38 -14.21
C LEU A 44 -7.58 -10.21 -15.45
N TYR A 45 -6.62 -10.90 -16.06
CA TYR A 45 -6.89 -11.79 -17.19
C TYR A 45 -7.76 -12.98 -16.81
N SER A 46 -7.59 -13.56 -15.61
CA SER A 46 -8.48 -14.60 -15.12
C SER A 46 -9.94 -14.13 -14.96
N LEU A 47 -10.15 -12.84 -14.66
CA LEU A 47 -11.46 -12.23 -14.49
C LEU A 47 -12.08 -11.74 -15.81
N MET A 48 -11.35 -11.78 -16.93
CA MET A 48 -11.95 -11.42 -18.23
C MET A 48 -13.07 -12.37 -18.62
N ALA A 49 -12.95 -13.67 -18.30
CA ALA A 49 -14.00 -14.66 -18.55
C ALA A 49 -15.30 -14.36 -17.79
N SER A 50 -15.22 -13.66 -16.66
CA SER A 50 -16.39 -13.19 -15.89
C SER A 50 -16.89 -11.82 -16.36
N GLY A 51 -16.40 -11.28 -17.47
CA GLY A 51 -16.84 -10.01 -18.04
C GLY A 51 -16.08 -8.78 -17.53
N LEU A 52 -14.91 -8.93 -16.88
CA LEU A 52 -14.04 -7.81 -16.50
C LEU A 52 -13.24 -7.28 -17.71
N HIS A 53 -13.96 -6.85 -18.74
CA HIS A 53 -13.45 -6.14 -19.91
C HIS A 53 -14.35 -4.93 -20.18
N GLY A 54 -13.85 -3.95 -20.93
CA GLY A 54 -14.58 -2.71 -21.15
C GLY A 54 -15.84 -2.89 -21.98
N GLU A 55 -15.68 -3.09 -23.29
CA GLU A 55 -16.81 -3.19 -24.20
C GLU A 55 -17.48 -4.57 -24.08
N ASN A 56 -18.81 -4.60 -24.03
CA ASN A 56 -19.63 -5.82 -23.86
C ASN A 56 -19.38 -6.60 -22.56
N GLY A 57 -18.71 -6.00 -21.56
CA GLY A 57 -18.44 -6.61 -20.27
C GLY A 57 -19.56 -6.38 -19.25
N LEU A 58 -19.22 -6.59 -17.98
CA LEU A 58 -20.08 -6.21 -16.86
C LEU A 58 -20.28 -4.69 -16.82
N ASP A 59 -21.35 -4.25 -16.17
CA ASP A 59 -21.56 -2.82 -15.95
C ASP A 59 -20.35 -2.19 -15.22
N PRO A 60 -20.04 -0.91 -15.48
CA PRO A 60 -18.86 -0.25 -14.91
C PRO A 60 -18.76 -0.34 -13.39
N SER A 61 -19.89 -0.24 -12.68
CA SER A 61 -19.93 -0.28 -11.22
C SER A 61 -19.53 -1.67 -10.69
N THR A 62 -20.12 -2.73 -11.25
CA THR A 62 -19.76 -4.11 -10.90
C THR A 62 -18.32 -4.45 -11.29
N SER A 63 -17.85 -3.98 -12.45
CA SER A 63 -16.46 -4.16 -12.87
C SER A 63 -15.48 -3.49 -11.91
N ILE A 64 -15.76 -2.25 -11.49
CA ILE A 64 -14.94 -1.54 -10.49
C ILE A 64 -14.97 -2.26 -9.14
N SER A 65 -16.14 -2.72 -8.69
CA SER A 65 -16.28 -3.48 -7.45
C SER A 65 -15.46 -4.77 -7.49
N THR A 66 -15.54 -5.52 -8.59
CA THR A 66 -14.75 -6.74 -8.85
C THR A 66 -13.25 -6.44 -8.83
N PHE A 67 -12.83 -5.39 -9.54
CA PHE A 67 -11.43 -4.95 -9.56
C PHE A 67 -10.93 -4.58 -8.15
N ARG A 68 -11.72 -3.81 -7.38
CA ARG A 68 -11.40 -3.42 -6.01
C ARG A 68 -11.30 -4.63 -5.08
N THR A 69 -12.11 -5.65 -5.30
CA THR A 69 -12.20 -6.84 -4.44
C THR A 69 -11.07 -7.81 -4.70
N TYR A 70 -10.72 -8.08 -5.96
CA TYR A 70 -9.79 -9.15 -6.31
C TYR A 70 -8.42 -8.67 -6.78
N VAL A 71 -8.35 -7.56 -7.53
CA VAL A 71 -7.11 -7.11 -8.17
C VAL A 71 -6.38 -6.09 -7.29
N MET A 72 -7.11 -5.14 -6.69
CA MET A 72 -6.52 -4.11 -5.83
C MET A 72 -5.72 -4.66 -4.64
N PRO A 73 -6.19 -5.70 -3.90
CA PRO A 73 -5.43 -6.22 -2.78
C PRO A 73 -4.09 -6.83 -3.21
N ILE A 74 -4.05 -7.47 -4.38
CA ILE A 74 -2.85 -8.05 -4.97
C ILE A 74 -1.88 -6.93 -5.39
N LEU A 75 -2.39 -5.88 -6.04
CA LEU A 75 -1.58 -4.76 -6.50
C LEU A 75 -0.90 -4.02 -5.34
N LEU A 76 -1.62 -3.84 -4.23
CA LEU A 76 -1.18 -3.04 -3.09
C LEU A 76 -0.46 -3.81 -1.99
N TYR A 77 -0.37 -5.14 -2.11
CA TYR A 77 0.16 -5.99 -1.06
C TYR A 77 1.60 -5.62 -0.66
N GLY A 78 1.82 -5.36 0.63
CA GLY A 78 3.14 -5.08 1.21
C GLY A 78 3.74 -3.72 0.87
N LEU A 79 3.05 -2.88 0.09
CA LEU A 79 3.51 -1.52 -0.24
C LEU A 79 3.43 -0.56 0.95
N ASP A 80 2.56 -0.85 1.90
CA ASP A 80 2.43 -0.18 3.19
C ASP A 80 3.65 -0.40 4.09
N VAL A 81 4.27 -1.57 4.03
CA VAL A 81 5.49 -1.90 4.80
C VAL A 81 6.75 -1.38 4.11
N VAL A 82 6.85 -1.56 2.79
CA VAL A 82 8.07 -1.26 2.02
C VAL A 82 8.25 0.24 1.73
N MET A 83 7.16 1.02 1.83
CA MET A 83 7.08 2.45 1.48
C MET A 83 7.47 2.74 0.03
N THR A 84 6.51 3.17 -0.77
CA THR A 84 6.77 3.42 -2.19
C THR A 84 7.66 4.64 -2.42
N ASN A 85 8.56 4.54 -3.41
CA ASN A 85 9.33 5.68 -3.91
C ASN A 85 8.70 6.24 -5.21
N SER A 86 9.20 7.37 -5.70
CA SER A 86 8.67 8.03 -6.89
C SER A 86 8.66 7.13 -8.13
N LYS A 87 9.69 6.29 -8.31
CA LYS A 87 9.81 5.36 -9.44
C LYS A 87 8.77 4.25 -9.36
N SER A 88 8.67 3.57 -8.20
CA SER A 88 7.69 2.50 -7.99
C SER A 88 6.26 3.03 -8.08
N LEU A 89 6.01 4.24 -7.57
CA LEU A 89 4.71 4.87 -7.64
C LEU A 89 4.30 5.17 -9.09
N LYS A 90 5.23 5.66 -9.93
CA LYS A 90 4.96 5.96 -11.34
C LYS A 90 4.53 4.71 -12.13
N ILE A 91 5.19 3.57 -11.92
CA ILE A 91 4.82 2.33 -12.61
C ILE A 91 3.47 1.78 -12.13
N LEU A 92 3.19 1.87 -10.82
CA LEU A 92 1.90 1.47 -10.24
C LEU A 92 0.77 2.34 -10.78
N GLN A 93 0.96 3.66 -10.80
CA GLN A 93 -0.04 4.60 -11.29
C GLN A 93 -0.30 4.42 -12.78
N SER A 94 0.72 4.12 -13.58
CA SER A 94 0.56 3.82 -15.00
C SER A 94 -0.30 2.58 -15.22
N PHE A 95 0.01 1.47 -14.53
CA PHE A 95 -0.78 0.24 -14.59
C PHE A 95 -2.22 0.48 -14.14
N TYR A 96 -2.40 1.08 -12.95
CA TYR A 96 -3.69 1.36 -12.34
C TYR A 96 -4.62 2.16 -13.24
N LYS A 97 -4.14 3.30 -13.76
CA LYS A 97 -4.95 4.16 -14.64
C LYS A 97 -5.28 3.49 -15.96
N LYS A 98 -4.34 2.76 -16.55
CA LYS A 98 -4.58 2.01 -17.79
C LYS A 98 -5.68 0.96 -17.59
N THR A 99 -5.64 0.24 -16.47
CA THR A 99 -6.65 -0.76 -16.12
C THR A 99 -8.03 -0.12 -15.93
N ILE A 100 -8.14 0.99 -15.19
CA ILE A 100 -9.43 1.65 -14.99
C ILE A 100 -9.99 2.19 -16.30
N LYS A 101 -9.15 2.82 -17.15
CA LYS A 101 -9.57 3.25 -18.50
C LYS A 101 -10.12 2.09 -19.31
N GLN A 102 -9.47 0.93 -19.26
CA GLN A 102 -9.94 -0.26 -19.95
C GLN A 102 -11.28 -0.76 -19.41
N ILE A 103 -11.45 -0.82 -18.08
CA ILE A 103 -12.70 -1.23 -17.43
C ILE A 103 -13.86 -0.29 -17.82
N LEU A 104 -13.58 1.01 -17.89
CA LEU A 104 -14.57 2.03 -18.22
C LEU A 104 -14.73 2.28 -19.73
N SER A 105 -14.05 1.50 -20.59
CA SER A 105 -14.02 1.72 -22.05
C SER A 105 -13.62 3.15 -22.47
N LEU A 106 -12.76 3.79 -21.69
CA LEU A 106 -12.32 5.17 -21.91
C LEU A 106 -11.11 5.24 -22.86
N PRO A 107 -11.03 6.28 -23.72
CA PRO A 107 -9.85 6.53 -24.53
C PRO A 107 -8.57 6.67 -23.70
N ILE A 108 -7.43 6.27 -24.26
CA ILE A 108 -6.11 6.39 -23.61
C ILE A 108 -5.77 7.86 -23.29
N SER A 109 -6.26 8.79 -24.11
CA SER A 109 -6.09 10.24 -23.93
C SER A 109 -6.93 10.85 -22.81
N THR A 110 -7.85 10.09 -22.20
CA THR A 110 -8.72 10.60 -21.12
C THR A 110 -7.89 11.15 -19.97
N ALA A 111 -8.24 12.36 -19.52
CA ALA A 111 -7.55 13.06 -18.44
C ALA A 111 -7.66 12.28 -17.11
N ASP A 112 -6.58 12.25 -16.34
CA ASP A 112 -6.51 11.51 -15.08
C ASP A 112 -7.63 11.87 -14.08
N PRO A 113 -7.99 13.15 -13.86
CA PRO A 113 -9.07 13.51 -12.94
C PRO A 113 -10.43 12.92 -13.34
N ALA A 114 -10.71 12.84 -14.64
CA ALA A 114 -11.97 12.26 -15.14
C ALA A 114 -12.05 10.76 -14.85
N ILE A 115 -10.93 10.03 -14.91
CA ILE A 115 -10.88 8.60 -14.54
C ILE A 115 -11.33 8.41 -13.10
N TYR A 116 -10.78 9.21 -12.17
CA TYR A 116 -11.08 9.11 -10.75
C TYR A 116 -12.52 9.52 -10.44
N LEU A 117 -13.01 10.59 -11.08
CA LEU A 117 -14.38 11.05 -10.93
C LEU A 117 -15.39 10.00 -11.41
N LEU A 118 -15.17 9.40 -12.58
CA LEU A 118 -16.08 8.41 -13.16
C LEU A 118 -16.02 7.05 -12.44
N SER A 119 -14.84 6.64 -11.97
CA SER A 119 -14.69 5.37 -11.26
C SER A 119 -15.06 5.44 -9.78
N GLY A 120 -15.10 6.64 -9.19
CA GLY A 120 -15.21 6.82 -7.74
C GLY A 120 -14.01 6.26 -6.96
N LEU A 121 -12.91 5.94 -7.64
CA LEU A 121 -11.70 5.40 -7.02
C LEU A 121 -10.71 6.51 -6.69
N LEU A 122 -9.94 6.31 -5.62
CA LEU A 122 -8.88 7.22 -5.26
C LEU A 122 -7.64 7.01 -6.15
N PRO A 123 -6.79 8.04 -6.30
CA PRO A 123 -5.45 7.88 -6.81
C PRO A 123 -4.68 6.80 -6.04
N ILE A 124 -3.86 6.01 -6.74
CA ILE A 124 -3.17 4.85 -6.15
C ILE A 124 -2.27 5.22 -4.96
N ASN A 125 -1.69 6.42 -4.96
CA ASN A 125 -0.91 6.92 -3.83
C ASN A 125 -1.78 7.11 -2.58
N ALA A 126 -3.01 7.61 -2.74
CA ALA A 126 -3.93 7.78 -1.63
C ALA A 126 -4.38 6.43 -1.07
N GLU A 127 -4.63 5.43 -1.93
CA GLU A 127 -4.93 4.05 -1.49
C GLU A 127 -3.77 3.43 -0.68
N ILE A 128 -2.52 3.68 -1.09
CA ILE A 128 -1.33 3.24 -0.34
C ILE A 128 -1.23 4.00 0.99
N ASP A 129 -1.42 5.31 0.98
CA ASP A 129 -1.38 6.15 2.19
C ASP A 129 -2.41 5.69 3.24
N ILE A 130 -3.63 5.35 2.81
CA ILE A 130 -4.68 4.80 3.68
C ILE A 130 -4.20 3.50 4.34
N LYS A 131 -3.56 2.59 3.58
CA LYS A 131 -3.01 1.35 4.14
C LYS A 131 -1.88 1.62 5.14
N ILE A 132 -0.99 2.56 4.85
CA ILE A 132 0.09 2.96 5.77
C ILE A 132 -0.49 3.49 7.08
N ILE A 133 -1.46 4.41 7.01
CA ILE A 133 -2.13 4.97 8.19
C ILE A 133 -2.88 3.87 8.95
N THR A 134 -3.55 2.95 8.26
CA THR A 134 -4.25 1.83 8.89
C THR A 134 -3.27 0.92 9.65
N LEU A 135 -2.13 0.59 9.04
CA LEU A 135 -1.08 -0.18 9.69
C LEU A 135 -0.51 0.57 10.91
N LEU A 136 -0.26 1.87 10.77
CA LEU A 136 0.19 2.71 11.88
C LEU A 136 -0.83 2.68 13.02
N GLY A 137 -2.12 2.89 12.73
CA GLY A 137 -3.20 2.85 13.71
C GLY A 137 -3.26 1.50 14.43
N ASN A 138 -3.15 0.39 13.70
CA ASN A 138 -3.12 -0.96 14.29
C ASN A 138 -1.93 -1.13 15.25
N ILE A 139 -0.75 -0.63 14.89
CA ILE A 139 0.44 -0.68 15.77
C ILE A 139 0.22 0.17 17.02
N LEU A 140 -0.28 1.39 16.88
CA LEU A 140 -0.50 2.31 18.00
C LEU A 140 -1.59 1.83 18.96
N CYS A 141 -2.61 1.14 18.45
CA CYS A 141 -3.68 0.54 19.25
C CYS A 141 -3.32 -0.82 19.88
N SER A 142 -2.17 -1.40 19.52
CA SER A 142 -1.72 -2.69 20.04
C SER A 142 -1.33 -2.61 21.52
N ASP A 143 -1.17 -3.77 22.16
CA ASP A 143 -0.69 -3.85 23.53
C ASP A 143 0.71 -3.24 23.68
N LYS A 144 0.96 -2.47 24.74
CA LYS A 144 2.25 -1.81 24.99
C LYS A 144 3.41 -2.79 25.18
N SER A 145 3.11 -4.06 25.45
CA SER A 145 4.10 -5.14 25.56
C SER A 145 4.67 -5.58 24.21
N THR A 146 3.96 -5.33 23.10
CA THR A 146 4.40 -5.76 21.76
C THR A 146 5.66 -5.04 21.30
N VAL A 147 6.44 -5.71 20.46
CA VAL A 147 7.70 -5.16 19.94
C VAL A 147 7.41 -3.98 19.02
N GLU A 148 6.37 -4.10 18.20
CA GLU A 148 5.92 -3.09 17.25
C GLU A 148 5.55 -1.79 17.96
N TRP A 149 4.77 -1.88 19.06
CA TRP A 149 4.39 -0.70 19.83
C TRP A 149 5.61 -0.05 20.50
N LYS A 150 6.50 -0.85 21.11
CA LYS A 150 7.73 -0.34 21.74
C LYS A 150 8.62 0.40 20.75
N ILE A 151 8.76 -0.14 19.54
CA ILE A 151 9.49 0.52 18.45
C ILE A 151 8.76 1.80 18.04
N ALA A 152 7.45 1.77 17.84
CA ALA A 152 6.66 2.96 17.47
C ALA A 152 6.84 4.09 18.49
N ASN A 153 6.62 3.79 19.78
CA ASN A 153 6.78 4.75 20.89
C ASN A 153 8.18 5.38 20.90
N ARG A 154 9.22 4.56 20.74
CA ARG A 154 10.61 5.05 20.68
C ARG A 154 10.85 5.93 19.46
N GLN A 155 10.45 5.47 18.28
CA GLN A 155 10.76 6.14 17.01
C GLN A 155 10.01 7.48 16.90
N LEU A 156 8.73 7.52 17.27
CA LEU A 156 7.90 8.72 17.19
C LEU A 156 8.30 9.81 18.20
N LYS A 157 8.76 9.44 19.41
CA LYS A 157 9.19 10.40 20.43
C LYS A 157 10.59 10.94 20.23
N ILE A 158 11.50 10.13 19.69
CA ILE A 158 12.93 10.49 19.61
C ILE A 158 13.31 11.08 18.25
N LYS A 159 12.78 10.53 17.14
CA LYS A 159 13.26 10.93 15.81
C LYS A 159 12.59 12.20 15.33
N SER A 160 13.39 13.05 14.70
CA SER A 160 12.91 14.23 13.98
C SER A 160 12.29 13.85 12.62
N CYS A 161 11.47 14.73 12.06
CA CYS A 161 10.85 14.57 10.74
C CYS A 161 11.85 14.40 9.58
N LYS A 162 13.15 14.68 9.79
CA LYS A 162 14.21 14.49 8.79
C LYS A 162 14.79 13.07 8.77
N SER A 163 14.41 12.23 9.73
CA SER A 163 14.97 10.89 9.87
C SER A 163 14.38 9.91 8.85
N ASN A 164 15.21 8.99 8.35
CA ASN A 164 14.77 7.86 7.55
C ASN A 164 14.21 6.78 8.47
N SER A 165 12.90 6.73 8.61
CA SER A 165 12.19 5.75 9.44
C SER A 165 10.77 5.60 8.91
N TRP A 166 10.29 4.36 8.84
CA TRP A 166 8.92 4.07 8.44
C TRP A 166 7.89 4.88 9.24
N PHE A 167 8.04 4.96 10.57
CA PHE A 167 7.13 5.73 11.43
C PHE A 167 7.16 7.23 11.16
N ILE A 168 8.32 7.77 10.79
CA ILE A 168 8.45 9.20 10.47
C ILE A 168 7.84 9.49 9.11
N ASP A 169 7.98 8.59 8.15
CA ASP A 169 7.33 8.74 6.86
C ASP A 169 5.80 8.59 6.97
N ALA A 170 5.31 7.66 7.80
CA ALA A 170 3.89 7.57 8.14
C ALA A 170 3.38 8.85 8.83
N LYS A 171 4.16 9.43 9.75
CA LYS A 171 3.86 10.73 10.37
C LYS A 171 3.78 11.88 9.35
N LYS A 172 4.66 11.91 8.35
CA LYS A 172 4.57 12.89 7.24
C LYS A 172 3.28 12.72 6.44
N ILE A 173 2.81 11.48 6.25
CA ILE A 173 1.53 11.21 5.59
C ILE A 173 0.36 11.74 6.44
N CYS A 174 0.39 11.56 7.77
CA CYS A 174 -0.60 12.18 8.65
C CYS A 174 -0.65 13.71 8.45
N PHE A 175 0.50 14.38 8.45
CA PHE A 175 0.56 15.83 8.20
C PHE A 175 0.11 16.24 6.79
N LYS A 176 0.43 15.45 5.77
CA LYS A 176 -0.05 15.67 4.39
C LYS A 176 -1.58 15.76 4.33
N TYR A 177 -2.28 14.96 5.13
CA TYR A 177 -3.74 14.95 5.21
C TYR A 177 -4.30 15.72 6.41
N GLN A 178 -3.49 16.56 7.06
CA GLN A 178 -3.89 17.38 8.21
C GLN A 178 -4.47 16.55 9.38
N LEU A 179 -4.00 15.33 9.54
CA LEU A 179 -4.35 14.46 10.66
C LEU A 179 -3.51 14.80 11.90
N THR A 180 -4.05 14.48 13.08
CA THR A 180 -3.37 14.62 14.38
C THR A 180 -2.01 13.92 14.40
N ASP A 181 -1.07 14.48 15.17
CA ASP A 181 0.26 13.89 15.33
C ASP A 181 0.15 12.47 15.92
N PRO A 182 0.73 11.45 15.26
CA PRO A 182 0.72 10.08 15.75
C PRO A 182 1.20 9.88 17.19
N VAL A 183 2.03 10.79 17.71
CA VAL A 183 2.51 10.76 19.09
C VAL A 183 1.35 10.85 20.10
N GLU A 184 0.30 11.62 19.79
CA GLU A 184 -0.85 11.83 20.69
C GLU A 184 -1.67 10.54 20.90
N PHE A 185 -1.61 9.61 19.94
CA PHE A 185 -2.29 8.32 20.04
C PHE A 185 -1.52 7.26 20.83
N LEU A 186 -0.27 7.52 21.25
CA LEU A 186 0.52 6.55 22.04
C LEU A 186 -0.03 6.36 23.46
N ASP A 187 -0.58 7.43 24.03
CA ASP A 187 -1.08 7.45 25.40
C ASP A 187 -2.61 7.28 25.44
N THR A 188 -3.29 7.59 24.34
CA THR A 188 -4.74 7.49 24.21
C THR A 188 -5.10 6.15 23.57
N ARG A 189 -5.63 5.19 24.36
CA ARG A 189 -6.22 3.97 23.78
C ARG A 189 -7.46 4.39 23.01
N THR A 190 -7.36 4.56 21.69
CA THR A 190 -8.50 4.97 20.86
C THR A 190 -9.52 3.83 20.86
N THR A 191 -10.46 3.87 21.80
CA THR A 191 -11.72 3.14 21.66
C THR A 191 -12.49 3.75 20.49
N LYS A 192 -13.29 2.97 19.76
CA LYS A 192 -14.10 3.45 18.61
C LYS A 192 -14.90 4.74 18.87
N LYS A 193 -15.09 5.16 20.12
CA LYS A 193 -15.71 6.42 20.52
C LYS A 193 -14.87 7.66 20.17
N HIS A 194 -13.54 7.63 20.31
CA HIS A 194 -12.69 8.80 20.05
C HIS A 194 -12.50 9.11 18.56
N GLY A 195 -12.78 8.16 17.67
CA GLY A 195 -12.74 8.43 16.23
C GLY A 195 -13.85 9.41 15.81
N LYS A 196 -15.06 9.30 16.35
CA LYS A 196 -16.17 10.14 15.88
C LYS A 196 -16.03 11.63 16.22
N GLU A 197 -15.13 12.00 17.12
CA GLU A 197 -14.85 13.40 17.46
C GLU A 197 -13.60 13.94 16.77
N ALA A 198 -12.84 13.09 16.05
CA ALA A 198 -11.62 13.44 15.32
C ALA A 198 -11.66 13.11 13.82
N TRP A 199 -12.81 12.66 13.29
CA TRP A 199 -13.07 12.40 11.87
C TRP A 199 -14.30 13.16 11.38
#